data_AF-A0AA85KGG9-F1
#
_entry.id   AF-A0AA85KGG9-F1
#
_cell.length_a   1.000
_cell.length_b   1.000
_cell.length_c   1.000
_cell.angle_alpha   90.00
_cell.angle_beta   90.00
_cell.angle_gamma   90.00
#
_symmetry.space_group_name_H-M   'P 1'
#
loop_
_entity.id
_entity.type
_entity.pdbx_description
1 polymer ?
#
loop_
_entity_poly.entity_id
_entity_poly.type
_entity_poly.pdbx_seq_one_letter_code
_entity_poly.pdbx_strand_id
1 'polypeptide(L)'
;MIEKPIYFEQVKSCIIKFHNEHLEVVTDETHFLQNLCESLESVFRMGLKCGRRLMRRKDYWDWMKKVPQICKEYGIFVHPSYQEAVNHVHKCRSITTIQGRGRLLIRMLLHSGTIDFPFKLMSSHPYLSAEFYEESQSVMGNEILIQIFCSLVSEVSRIPFSLNVANTEFLDETWCLPAFKTFTFVPCKILGARVETVDGHYLVTEVDPGGVVAEDNQITVGDILSTINLRSLHDGQPVPVGVTKALLPDGRIYPHLKLLLEEHGYINLIMELEKTVQVDSSNNHIKNSFFDQNPWCCFRYIGQCEVGSNGGVNMINRSIISVLNNVKSSDSDTPVHIELGELGVTVWKIQWKEDKIDRADQPLLRHSYPQISSCGRRTDETNYFAYIAGDESCTTASHFICYVFESIDREEARRIISGLSLGFDRTHWTL
;
A
#
# COMPACT_ATOMS: atom_id res chain seq x y z
N MET A 1 -23.79 27.39 -27.38
CA MET A 1 -22.42 27.92 -27.50
C MET A 1 -21.68 27.40 -26.28
N ILE A 2 -20.59 26.66 -26.47
CA ILE A 2 -19.84 26.08 -25.36
C ILE A 2 -19.17 27.25 -24.63
N GLU A 3 -19.69 27.66 -23.47
CA GLU A 3 -18.96 28.54 -22.55
C GLU A 3 -17.62 27.86 -22.23
N LYS A 4 -16.54 28.65 -22.19
CA LYS A 4 -15.15 28.19 -22.03
C LYS A 4 -15.09 26.98 -21.09
N PRO A 5 -14.77 25.77 -21.59
CA PRO A 5 -15.01 24.57 -20.79
C PRO A 5 -14.15 24.62 -19.54
N ILE A 6 -14.79 24.61 -18.36
CA ILE A 6 -14.14 24.60 -17.03
C ILE A 6 -12.98 23.58 -16.95
N TYR A 7 -13.12 22.48 -17.69
CA TYR A 7 -12.14 21.40 -17.83
C TYR A 7 -10.78 21.85 -18.40
N PHE A 8 -10.71 22.88 -19.24
CA PHE A 8 -9.45 23.38 -19.79
C PHE A 8 -8.60 24.00 -18.67
N GLU A 9 -9.23 24.83 -17.85
CA GLU A 9 -8.55 25.47 -16.72
C GLU A 9 -8.18 24.45 -15.65
N GLN A 10 -9.01 23.42 -15.42
CA GLN A 10 -8.68 22.34 -14.50
C GLN A 10 -7.46 21.52 -14.96
N VAL A 11 -7.42 21.10 -16.22
CA VAL A 11 -6.26 20.39 -16.79
C VAL A 11 -5.02 21.27 -16.75
N LYS A 12 -5.13 22.54 -17.14
CA LYS A 12 -4.04 23.52 -17.07
C LYS A 12 -3.53 23.70 -15.63
N SER A 13 -4.44 23.81 -14.67
CA SER A 13 -4.08 23.92 -13.24
C SER A 13 -3.29 22.71 -12.76
N CYS A 14 -3.65 21.49 -13.19
CA CYS A 14 -2.91 20.28 -12.85
C CYS A 14 -1.49 20.28 -13.42
N ILE A 15 -1.31 20.70 -14.68
CA ILE A 15 0.01 20.86 -15.30
C ILE A 15 0.86 21.88 -14.52
N ILE A 16 0.28 23.02 -14.17
CA ILE A 16 0.97 24.07 -13.41
C ILE A 16 1.36 23.55 -12.02
N LYS A 17 0.48 22.83 -11.32
CA LYS A 17 0.77 22.22 -10.01
C LYS A 17 1.95 21.27 -10.08
N PHE A 18 1.97 20.37 -11.07
CA PHE A 18 3.09 19.46 -11.29
C PHE A 18 4.45 20.19 -11.37
N HIS A 19 4.52 21.27 -12.14
CA HIS A 19 5.76 22.05 -12.28
C HIS A 19 6.10 22.89 -11.05
N ASN A 20 5.09 23.53 -10.42
CA ASN A 20 5.30 24.39 -9.25
C ASN A 20 5.69 23.61 -8.00
N GLU A 21 5.16 22.40 -7.85
CA GLU A 21 5.50 21.49 -6.74
C GLU A 21 6.81 20.73 -7.02
N HIS A 22 7.46 20.98 -8.16
CA HIS A 22 8.71 20.32 -8.59
C HIS A 22 8.64 18.79 -8.53
N LEU A 23 7.48 18.22 -8.86
CA LEU A 23 7.29 16.78 -8.84
C LEU A 23 8.09 16.14 -9.97
N GLU A 24 8.77 15.04 -9.67
CA GLU A 24 9.45 14.23 -10.68
C GLU A 24 8.50 13.26 -11.37
N VAL A 25 7.44 12.81 -10.68
CA VAL A 25 6.49 11.81 -11.15
C VAL A 25 5.14 11.98 -10.46
N VAL A 26 4.05 11.73 -11.18
CA VAL A 26 2.69 11.67 -10.63
C VAL A 26 2.33 10.23 -10.28
N THR A 27 1.88 10.02 -9.04
CA THR A 27 1.44 8.72 -8.48
C THR A 27 -0.02 8.78 -8.04
N ASP A 28 -0.59 7.64 -7.63
CA ASP A 28 -1.97 7.59 -7.13
C ASP A 28 -2.23 8.48 -5.90
N GLU A 29 -1.20 8.79 -5.12
CA GLU A 29 -1.29 9.65 -3.93
C GLU A 29 -1.23 11.15 -4.28
N THR A 30 -1.00 11.50 -5.55
CA THR A 30 -0.86 12.89 -5.96
C THR A 30 -2.20 13.61 -5.93
N HIS A 31 -2.34 14.62 -5.08
CA HIS A 31 -3.62 15.28 -4.78
C HIS A 31 -4.41 15.80 -5.98
N PHE A 32 -3.74 16.27 -7.05
CA PHE A 32 -4.44 16.79 -8.23
C PHE A 32 -4.82 15.70 -9.25
N LEU A 33 -4.34 14.46 -9.11
CA LEU A 33 -4.57 13.39 -10.09
C LEU A 33 -6.07 13.11 -10.28
N GLN A 34 -6.83 13.06 -9.18
CA GLN A 34 -8.29 12.85 -9.24
C GLN A 34 -8.95 13.92 -10.13
N ASN A 35 -8.66 15.20 -9.87
CA ASN A 35 -9.22 16.31 -10.64
C ASN A 35 -8.82 16.25 -12.13
N LEU A 36 -7.58 15.84 -12.42
CA LEU A 36 -7.11 15.65 -13.80
C LEU A 36 -7.93 14.56 -14.50
N CYS A 37 -8.06 13.39 -13.87
CA CYS A 37 -8.81 12.26 -14.40
C CYS A 37 -10.30 12.57 -14.61
N GLU A 38 -10.93 13.23 -13.64
CA GLU A 38 -12.32 13.70 -13.73
C GLU A 38 -12.52 14.71 -14.88
N SER A 39 -11.56 15.62 -15.06
CA SER A 39 -11.61 16.61 -16.15
C SER A 39 -11.49 15.95 -17.52
N LEU A 40 -10.57 15.00 -17.67
CA LEU A 40 -10.39 14.23 -18.90
C LEU A 40 -11.63 13.38 -19.21
N GLU A 41 -12.15 12.64 -18.22
CA GLU A 41 -13.40 11.88 -18.37
C GLU A 41 -14.56 12.79 -18.78
N SER A 42 -14.69 13.94 -18.14
CA SER A 42 -15.74 14.90 -18.46
C SER A 42 -15.67 15.36 -19.92
N VAL A 43 -14.47 15.68 -20.42
CA VAL A 43 -14.27 16.04 -21.83
C VAL A 43 -14.65 14.88 -22.78
N PHE A 44 -14.27 13.65 -22.45
CA PHE A 44 -14.63 12.49 -23.26
C PHE A 44 -16.13 12.19 -23.27
N ARG A 45 -16.86 12.55 -22.21
CA ARG A 45 -18.33 12.36 -22.12
C ARG A 45 -19.12 13.52 -22.72
N MET A 46 -18.52 14.70 -22.76
CA MET A 46 -19.19 15.93 -23.16
C MET A 46 -19.64 15.87 -24.63
N GLY A 47 -20.95 16.01 -24.83
CA GLY A 47 -21.60 15.96 -26.15
C GLY A 47 -21.51 14.60 -26.85
N LEU A 48 -21.28 13.50 -26.12
CA LEU A 48 -21.26 12.16 -26.70
C LEU A 48 -22.66 11.77 -27.24
N LYS A 49 -22.72 11.29 -28.48
CA LYS A 49 -23.98 10.86 -29.12
C LYS A 49 -24.49 9.56 -28.48
N CYS A 50 -25.67 9.62 -27.86
CA CYS A 50 -26.38 8.42 -27.41
C CYS A 50 -26.70 7.50 -28.60
N GLY A 51 -26.47 6.20 -28.46
CA GLY A 51 -26.85 5.23 -29.49
C GLY A 51 -28.36 5.30 -29.77
N ARG A 52 -28.76 5.36 -31.05
CA ARG A 52 -30.17 5.43 -31.49
C ARG A 52 -31.04 4.23 -31.08
N ARG A 53 -30.51 3.25 -30.34
CA ARG A 53 -31.23 2.05 -29.89
C ARG A 53 -31.37 2.08 -28.37
N LEU A 54 -32.62 2.10 -27.90
CA LEU A 54 -33.08 2.36 -26.53
C LEU A 54 -32.57 1.43 -25.40
N MET A 55 -31.67 0.46 -25.63
CA MET A 55 -31.38 -0.60 -24.64
C MET A 55 -29.97 -0.58 -24.01
N ARG A 56 -29.06 0.31 -24.41
CA ARG A 56 -27.76 0.41 -23.72
C ARG A 56 -27.20 1.83 -23.80
N ARG A 57 -27.00 2.45 -22.64
CA ARG A 57 -26.30 3.74 -22.54
C ARG A 57 -24.87 3.52 -23.04
N LYS A 58 -24.53 4.12 -24.18
CA LYS A 58 -23.15 4.13 -24.69
C LYS A 58 -22.34 5.14 -23.88
N ASP A 59 -21.08 4.83 -23.64
CA ASP A 59 -20.12 5.76 -23.05
C ASP A 59 -18.84 5.85 -23.89
N TYR A 60 -17.90 6.73 -23.52
CA TYR A 60 -16.68 6.97 -24.31
C TYR A 60 -15.82 5.72 -24.53
N TRP A 61 -15.82 4.78 -23.57
CA TRP A 61 -15.21 3.46 -23.75
C TRP A 61 -15.72 2.71 -24.99
N ASP A 62 -17.00 2.84 -25.35
CA ASP A 62 -17.60 2.06 -26.43
C ASP A 62 -17.05 2.37 -27.82
N TRP A 63 -16.64 3.61 -28.07
CA TRP A 63 -15.96 3.97 -29.31
C TRP A 63 -14.45 3.77 -29.19
N MET A 64 -13.85 4.09 -28.03
CA MET A 64 -12.41 3.92 -27.80
C MET A 64 -11.97 2.46 -27.98
N LYS A 65 -12.76 1.51 -27.48
CA LYS A 65 -12.47 0.08 -27.66
C LYS A 65 -12.46 -0.37 -29.14
N LYS A 66 -13.13 0.38 -30.02
CA LYS A 66 -13.22 0.08 -31.46
C LYS A 66 -12.12 0.75 -32.29
N VAL A 67 -11.42 1.73 -31.73
CA VAL A 67 -10.35 2.47 -32.42
C VAL A 67 -9.34 1.54 -33.10
N PRO A 68 -8.84 0.46 -32.47
CA PRO A 68 -8.02 -0.55 -33.16
C PRO A 68 -8.58 -1.05 -34.49
N GLN A 69 -9.86 -1.40 -34.50
CA GLN A 69 -10.55 -1.93 -35.67
C GLN A 69 -10.76 -0.84 -36.71
N ILE A 70 -11.22 0.34 -36.29
CA ILE A 70 -11.41 1.51 -37.16
C ILE A 70 -10.08 1.87 -37.84
N CYS A 71 -9.01 2.01 -37.08
CA CYS A 71 -7.70 2.33 -37.62
C CYS A 71 -7.24 1.30 -38.65
N LYS A 72 -7.47 0.01 -38.40
CA LYS A 72 -7.17 -1.05 -39.36
C LYS A 72 -7.99 -0.94 -40.65
N GLU A 73 -9.29 -0.66 -40.55
CA GLU A 73 -10.21 -0.53 -41.69
C GLU A 73 -9.84 0.67 -42.58
N TYR A 74 -9.43 1.79 -41.98
CA TYR A 74 -9.08 3.02 -42.68
C TYR A 74 -7.58 3.21 -42.95
N GLY A 75 -6.72 2.24 -42.61
CA GLY A 75 -5.27 2.34 -42.79
C GLY A 75 -4.59 3.42 -41.93
N ILE A 76 -5.17 3.75 -40.77
CA ILE A 76 -4.66 4.74 -39.83
C ILE A 76 -3.74 4.04 -38.82
N PHE A 77 -2.65 4.72 -38.42
CA PHE A 77 -1.76 4.22 -37.38
C PHE A 77 -2.48 4.13 -36.02
N VAL A 78 -2.29 3.03 -35.30
CA VAL A 78 -2.69 2.87 -33.90
C VAL A 78 -1.45 2.73 -33.04
N HIS A 79 -1.34 3.52 -31.99
CA HIS A 79 -0.19 3.44 -31.09
C HIS A 79 -0.18 2.09 -30.37
N PRO A 80 0.94 1.34 -30.31
CA PRO A 80 1.01 0.04 -29.66
C PRO A 80 0.53 0.05 -28.19
N SER A 81 0.96 1.03 -27.40
CA SER A 81 0.52 1.16 -25.99
C SER A 81 -0.99 1.42 -25.87
N TYR A 82 -1.60 2.13 -26.82
CA TYR A 82 -3.05 2.32 -26.84
C TYR A 82 -3.77 0.99 -27.12
N GLN A 83 -3.27 0.22 -28.10
CA GLN A 83 -3.79 -1.10 -28.43
C GLN A 83 -3.69 -2.06 -27.25
N GLU A 84 -2.56 -2.06 -26.54
CA GLU A 84 -2.33 -2.84 -25.34
C GLU A 84 -3.29 -2.45 -24.22
N ALA A 85 -3.45 -1.14 -23.96
CA ALA A 85 -4.38 -0.63 -22.95
C ALA A 85 -5.83 -1.05 -23.24
N VAL A 86 -6.30 -0.91 -24.49
CA VAL A 86 -7.63 -1.36 -24.89
C VAL A 86 -7.79 -2.88 -24.67
N ASN A 87 -6.80 -3.68 -25.07
CA ASN A 87 -6.85 -5.13 -24.89
C ASN A 87 -6.87 -5.53 -23.41
N HIS A 88 -6.09 -4.85 -22.57
CA HIS A 88 -6.06 -5.07 -21.14
C HIS A 88 -7.41 -4.73 -20.48
N VAL A 89 -7.94 -3.52 -20.74
CA VAL A 89 -9.24 -3.08 -20.23
C VAL A 89 -10.37 -4.01 -20.70
N HIS A 90 -10.31 -4.50 -21.94
CA HIS A 90 -11.32 -5.41 -22.47
C HIS A 90 -11.32 -6.76 -21.71
N LYS A 91 -10.13 -7.30 -21.39
CA LYS A 91 -9.97 -8.56 -20.66
C LYS A 91 -10.17 -8.44 -19.16
N CYS A 92 -10.07 -7.23 -18.60
CA CYS A 92 -10.29 -6.96 -17.19
C CYS A 92 -11.71 -7.36 -16.76
N ARG A 93 -11.79 -8.19 -15.72
CA ARG A 93 -13.05 -8.74 -15.18
C ARG A 93 -13.47 -8.13 -13.85
N SER A 94 -12.56 -7.46 -13.13
CA SER A 94 -12.87 -6.77 -11.88
C SER A 94 -13.75 -5.55 -12.11
N ILE A 95 -13.68 -4.94 -13.30
CA ILE A 95 -14.50 -3.77 -13.67
C ILE A 95 -15.69 -4.21 -14.53
N THR A 96 -16.88 -3.85 -14.07
CA THR A 96 -18.16 -4.32 -14.59
C THR A 96 -18.89 -3.28 -15.42
N THR A 97 -18.71 -1.98 -15.13
CA THR A 97 -19.42 -0.91 -15.84
C THR A 97 -18.65 -0.44 -17.09
N ILE A 98 -19.38 0.17 -18.02
CA ILE A 98 -18.78 0.79 -19.23
C ILE A 98 -17.94 2.01 -18.82
N GLN A 99 -18.40 2.77 -17.82
CA GLN A 99 -17.71 3.95 -17.33
C GLN A 99 -16.40 3.59 -16.62
N GLY A 100 -16.42 2.63 -15.69
CA GLY A 100 -15.22 2.15 -15.00
C GLY A 100 -14.16 1.62 -15.96
N ARG A 101 -14.57 0.96 -17.06
CA ARG A 101 -13.63 0.55 -18.12
C ARG A 101 -12.98 1.75 -18.80
N GLY A 102 -13.77 2.79 -19.06
CA GLY A 102 -13.26 4.06 -19.56
C GLY A 102 -12.25 4.70 -18.61
N ARG A 103 -12.54 4.70 -17.31
CA ARG A 103 -11.63 5.22 -16.28
C ARG A 103 -10.32 4.44 -16.22
N LEU A 104 -10.37 3.10 -16.29
CA LEU A 104 -9.15 2.30 -16.36
C LEU A 104 -8.34 2.63 -17.62
N LEU A 105 -9.00 2.78 -18.77
CA LEU A 105 -8.31 3.18 -19.99
C LEU A 105 -7.61 4.53 -19.83
N ILE A 106 -8.27 5.53 -19.26
CA ILE A 106 -7.64 6.84 -18.98
C ILE A 106 -6.39 6.67 -18.11
N ARG A 107 -6.46 5.90 -17.02
CA ARG A 107 -5.29 5.62 -16.15
C ARG A 107 -4.15 4.97 -16.92
N MET A 108 -4.45 3.96 -17.74
CA MET A 108 -3.45 3.28 -18.55
C MET A 108 -2.79 4.22 -19.57
N LEU A 109 -3.57 5.09 -20.21
CA LEU A 109 -3.04 6.03 -21.20
C LEU A 109 -2.22 7.17 -20.56
N LEU A 110 -2.57 7.59 -19.35
CA LEU A 110 -1.73 8.50 -18.56
C LEU A 110 -0.40 7.83 -18.22
N HIS A 111 -0.46 6.61 -17.68
CA HIS A 111 0.72 5.83 -17.31
C HIS A 111 1.68 5.59 -18.50
N SER A 112 1.14 5.31 -19.69
CA SER A 112 1.95 5.11 -20.89
C SER A 112 2.33 6.40 -21.63
N GLY A 113 1.88 7.57 -21.17
CA GLY A 113 2.14 8.85 -21.85
C GLY A 113 1.45 8.99 -23.22
N THR A 114 0.32 8.31 -23.43
CA THR A 114 -0.40 8.28 -24.72
C THR A 114 -1.86 8.75 -24.60
N ILE A 115 -2.17 9.56 -23.59
CA ILE A 115 -3.52 10.11 -23.37
C ILE A 115 -3.93 11.11 -24.45
N ASP A 116 -2.96 11.71 -25.14
CA ASP A 116 -3.18 12.61 -26.29
C ASP A 116 -3.65 11.89 -27.57
N PHE A 117 -3.37 10.59 -27.71
CA PHE A 117 -3.67 9.83 -28.93
C PHE A 117 -5.15 9.88 -29.33
N PRO A 118 -6.14 9.64 -28.45
CA PRO A 118 -7.56 9.75 -28.80
C PRO A 118 -7.96 11.14 -29.30
N PHE A 119 -7.38 12.20 -28.73
CA PHE A 119 -7.66 13.57 -29.13
C PHE A 119 -7.03 13.88 -30.50
N LYS A 120 -5.78 13.49 -30.71
CA LYS A 120 -5.08 13.62 -32.00
C LYS A 120 -5.78 12.85 -33.11
N LEU A 121 -6.27 11.65 -32.82
CA LEU A 121 -7.03 10.82 -33.75
C LEU A 121 -8.30 11.55 -34.20
N MET A 122 -9.09 12.04 -33.26
CA MET A 122 -10.34 12.75 -33.56
C MET A 122 -10.11 14.08 -34.27
N SER A 123 -9.04 14.81 -33.89
CA SER A 123 -8.66 16.08 -34.53
C SER A 123 -8.20 15.87 -35.98
N SER A 124 -7.44 14.81 -36.24
CA SER A 124 -6.92 14.50 -37.59
C SER A 124 -7.96 13.84 -38.51
N HIS A 125 -9.05 13.33 -37.93
CA HIS A 125 -10.10 12.61 -38.66
C HIS A 125 -11.49 13.13 -38.24
N PRO A 126 -11.90 14.33 -38.70
CA PRO A 126 -13.15 14.97 -38.28
C PRO A 126 -14.41 14.12 -38.51
N TYR A 127 -14.39 13.21 -39.50
CA TYR A 127 -15.49 12.29 -39.74
C TYR A 127 -15.73 11.32 -38.58
N LEU A 128 -14.67 10.89 -37.86
CA LEU A 128 -14.80 10.06 -36.66
C LEU A 128 -15.38 10.89 -35.51
N SER A 129 -14.90 12.12 -35.35
CA SER A 129 -15.44 13.06 -34.36
C SER A 129 -16.95 13.28 -34.58
N ALA A 130 -17.36 13.56 -35.81
CA ALA A 130 -18.76 13.73 -36.19
C ALA A 130 -19.60 12.45 -36.03
N GLU A 131 -19.00 11.26 -36.08
CA GLU A 131 -19.71 10.00 -35.81
C GLU A 131 -20.10 9.88 -34.33
N PHE A 132 -19.19 10.23 -33.42
CA PHE A 132 -19.34 9.96 -31.99
C PHE A 132 -19.83 11.15 -31.16
N TYR A 133 -19.62 12.38 -31.63
CA TYR A 133 -19.87 13.59 -30.85
C TYR A 133 -20.79 14.59 -31.56
N GLU A 134 -21.51 15.37 -30.74
CA GLU A 134 -22.31 16.51 -31.16
C GLU A 134 -21.44 17.78 -31.18
N GLU A 135 -21.23 18.37 -32.36
CA GLU A 135 -20.29 19.47 -32.60
C GLU A 135 -20.57 20.69 -31.71
N SER A 136 -21.85 21.02 -31.52
CA SER A 136 -22.26 22.20 -30.74
C SER A 136 -22.13 22.03 -29.23
N GLN A 137 -21.88 20.82 -28.74
CA GLN A 137 -21.89 20.45 -27.33
C GLN A 137 -20.63 19.73 -26.86
N SER A 138 -19.68 19.44 -27.75
CA SER A 138 -18.50 18.63 -27.45
C SER A 138 -17.20 19.35 -27.78
N VAL A 139 -16.21 19.21 -26.91
CA VAL A 139 -14.82 19.58 -27.25
C VAL A 139 -14.26 18.64 -28.30
N MET A 140 -14.55 17.34 -28.20
CA MET A 140 -14.12 16.35 -29.19
C MET A 140 -14.78 16.58 -30.55
N GLY A 141 -16.04 17.01 -30.54
CA GLY A 141 -16.87 17.32 -31.71
C GLY A 141 -16.50 18.60 -32.46
N ASN A 142 -15.86 19.56 -31.79
CA ASN A 142 -15.63 20.90 -32.32
C ASN A 142 -14.18 21.06 -32.80
N GLU A 143 -14.00 21.41 -34.08
CA GLU A 143 -12.69 21.50 -34.74
C GLU A 143 -11.70 22.44 -34.04
N ILE A 144 -12.17 23.58 -33.54
CA ILE A 144 -11.32 24.57 -32.87
C ILE A 144 -10.99 24.09 -31.44
N LEU A 145 -12.01 23.66 -30.69
CA LEU A 145 -11.81 23.26 -29.29
C LEU A 145 -10.94 22.02 -29.17
N ILE A 146 -11.09 21.04 -30.05
CA ILE A 146 -10.26 19.83 -30.01
C ILE A 146 -8.79 20.16 -30.27
N GLN A 147 -8.46 21.08 -31.19
CA GLN A 147 -7.09 21.50 -31.44
C GLN A 147 -6.45 22.19 -30.23
N ILE A 148 -7.19 23.09 -29.58
CA ILE A 148 -6.71 23.78 -28.37
C ILE A 148 -6.53 22.76 -27.24
N PHE A 149 -7.49 21.87 -27.02
CA PHE A 149 -7.41 20.86 -25.97
C PHE A 149 -6.30 19.83 -26.24
N CYS A 150 -6.11 19.41 -27.49
CA CYS A 150 -5.00 18.55 -27.92
C CYS A 150 -3.64 19.10 -27.48
N SER A 151 -3.47 20.42 -27.54
CA SER A 151 -2.24 21.08 -27.13
C SER A 151 -2.02 20.94 -25.60
N LEU A 152 -3.07 21.13 -24.79
CA LEU A 152 -3.00 20.88 -23.35
C LEU A 152 -2.71 19.40 -23.03
N VAL A 153 -3.43 18.47 -23.65
CA VAL A 153 -3.27 17.04 -23.36
C VAL A 153 -1.91 16.51 -23.85
N SER A 154 -1.32 17.14 -24.87
CA SER A 154 0.05 16.84 -25.28
C SER A 154 1.06 17.21 -24.18
N GLU A 155 0.84 18.31 -23.45
CA GLU A 155 1.66 18.64 -22.27
C GLU A 155 1.41 17.65 -21.12
N VAL A 156 0.15 17.23 -20.89
CA VAL A 156 -0.14 16.15 -19.92
C VAL A 156 0.62 14.87 -20.27
N SER A 157 0.68 14.51 -21.56
CA SER A 157 1.37 13.28 -22.02
C SER A 157 2.89 13.33 -21.83
N ARG A 158 3.47 14.52 -21.59
CA ARG A 158 4.89 14.69 -21.23
C ARG A 158 5.15 14.56 -19.73
N ILE A 159 4.11 14.61 -18.90
CA ILE A 159 4.24 14.40 -17.46
C ILE A 159 4.48 12.90 -17.23
N PRO A 160 5.52 12.52 -16.47
CA PRO A 160 5.74 11.13 -16.08
C PRO A 160 4.70 10.67 -15.06
N PHE A 161 3.99 9.59 -15.37
CA PHE A 161 2.99 8.98 -14.50
C PHE A 161 3.41 7.56 -14.10
N SER A 162 3.45 7.30 -12.79
CA SER A 162 3.64 5.96 -12.21
C SER A 162 2.38 5.58 -11.45
N LEU A 163 1.35 5.15 -12.20
CA LEU A 163 0.05 4.78 -11.65
C LEU A 163 -0.03 3.27 -11.46
N ASN A 164 -0.61 2.84 -10.34
CA ASN A 164 -0.95 1.46 -10.11
C ASN A 164 -2.21 1.08 -10.90
N VAL A 165 -2.04 0.68 -12.15
CA VAL A 165 -3.14 0.27 -13.03
C VAL A 165 -3.79 -1.06 -12.63
N ALA A 166 -3.20 -1.79 -11.68
CA ALA A 166 -3.83 -2.97 -11.06
C ALA A 166 -4.85 -2.60 -9.99
N ASN A 167 -4.76 -1.40 -9.40
CA ASN A 167 -5.77 -0.85 -8.52
C ASN A 167 -7.02 -0.51 -9.33
N THR A 168 -7.95 -1.46 -9.37
CA THR A 168 -9.22 -1.38 -10.10
C THR A 168 -10.43 -1.34 -9.17
N GLU A 169 -10.19 -1.46 -7.86
CA GLU A 169 -11.22 -1.48 -6.84
C GLU A 169 -11.93 -0.13 -6.80
N PHE A 170 -13.26 -0.14 -6.75
CA PHE A 170 -14.12 1.06 -6.74
C PHE A 170 -14.06 1.96 -7.99
N LEU A 171 -13.39 1.54 -9.06
CA LEU A 171 -13.27 2.35 -10.28
C LEU A 171 -14.58 2.43 -11.07
N ASP A 172 -15.53 1.53 -10.82
CA ASP A 172 -16.89 1.61 -11.36
C ASP A 172 -17.67 2.79 -10.76
N GLU A 173 -17.33 3.18 -9.54
CA GLU A 173 -18.03 4.16 -8.70
C GLU A 173 -17.33 5.52 -8.75
N THR A 174 -16.02 5.54 -8.51
CA THR A 174 -15.30 6.79 -8.21
C THR A 174 -13.89 6.87 -8.82
N TRP A 175 -13.35 8.10 -8.86
CA TRP A 175 -11.94 8.37 -9.13
C TRP A 175 -11.09 8.44 -7.85
N CYS A 176 -11.72 8.60 -6.69
CA CYS A 176 -11.06 8.60 -5.40
C CYS A 176 -10.74 7.15 -5.02
N LEU A 177 -9.61 6.63 -5.50
CA LEU A 177 -9.24 5.24 -5.26
C LEU A 177 -8.64 5.06 -3.86
N PRO A 178 -8.92 3.94 -3.19
CA PRO A 178 -8.26 3.60 -1.94
C PRO A 178 -6.79 3.22 -2.18
N ALA A 179 -6.00 3.26 -1.10
CA ALA A 179 -4.63 2.77 -1.13
C ALA A 179 -4.60 1.28 -1.50
N PHE A 180 -3.71 0.90 -2.41
CA PHE A 180 -3.59 -0.46 -2.91
C PHE A 180 -2.16 -0.95 -2.79
N LYS A 181 -1.99 -2.17 -2.29
CA LYS A 181 -0.70 -2.83 -2.15
C LYS A 181 -0.74 -4.22 -2.76
N THR A 182 0.38 -4.63 -3.36
CA THR A 182 0.57 -6.01 -3.81
C THR A 182 1.56 -6.68 -2.87
N PHE A 183 1.14 -7.79 -2.29
CA PHE A 183 2.00 -8.63 -1.45
C PHE A 183 2.28 -9.94 -2.16
N THR A 184 3.41 -10.56 -1.85
CA THR A 184 3.78 -11.87 -2.36
C THR A 184 4.03 -12.79 -1.18
N PHE A 185 3.13 -13.74 -0.97
CA PHE A 185 3.19 -14.67 0.15
C PHE A 185 3.89 -15.97 -0.24
N VAL A 186 4.40 -16.68 0.76
CA VAL A 186 4.95 -18.03 0.56
C VAL A 186 3.84 -18.97 0.04
N PRO A 187 4.21 -20.03 -0.70
CA PRO A 187 3.24 -21.02 -1.16
C PRO A 187 2.47 -21.60 0.03
N CYS A 188 1.16 -21.44 0.05
CA CYS A 188 0.31 -21.91 1.13
C CYS A 188 -1.02 -22.45 0.60
N LYS A 189 -1.56 -23.46 1.29
CA LYS A 189 -2.91 -23.99 0.98
C LYS A 189 -4.01 -23.16 1.64
N ILE A 190 -3.68 -22.51 2.75
CA ILE A 190 -4.57 -21.68 3.55
C ILE A 190 -3.82 -20.38 3.81
N LEU A 191 -4.43 -19.28 3.39
CA LEU A 191 -3.82 -17.95 3.47
C LEU A 191 -3.80 -17.41 4.92
N GLY A 192 -4.74 -17.87 5.76
CA GLY A 192 -4.90 -17.41 7.14
C GLY A 192 -5.81 -16.19 7.28
N ALA A 193 -6.71 -15.96 6.31
CA ALA A 193 -7.73 -14.92 6.38
C ALA A 193 -9.11 -15.54 6.11
N ARG A 194 -10.11 -15.12 6.88
CA ARG A 194 -11.51 -15.35 6.55
C ARG A 194 -11.99 -14.19 5.67
N VAL A 195 -12.61 -14.56 4.55
CA VAL A 195 -13.04 -13.62 3.51
C VAL A 195 -14.52 -13.83 3.22
N GLU A 196 -15.28 -12.75 3.17
CA GLU A 196 -16.69 -12.74 2.77
C GLU A 196 -16.87 -11.90 1.50
N THR A 197 -17.80 -12.30 0.63
CA THR A 197 -18.10 -11.53 -0.59
C THR A 197 -19.24 -10.56 -0.31
N VAL A 198 -18.96 -9.26 -0.42
CA VAL A 198 -19.91 -8.15 -0.20
C VAL A 198 -19.97 -7.31 -1.46
N ASP A 199 -21.12 -7.30 -2.15
CA ASP A 199 -21.33 -6.64 -3.45
C ASP A 199 -20.22 -6.91 -4.51
N GLY A 200 -19.68 -8.14 -4.51
CA GLY A 200 -18.60 -8.54 -5.42
C GLY A 200 -17.18 -8.25 -4.90
N HIS A 201 -17.04 -7.55 -3.77
CA HIS A 201 -15.77 -7.32 -3.09
C HIS A 201 -15.44 -8.44 -2.11
N TYR A 202 -14.18 -8.88 -2.05
CA TYR A 202 -13.72 -9.92 -1.13
C TYR A 202 -13.20 -9.30 0.17
N LEU A 203 -14.11 -9.04 1.11
CA LEU A 203 -13.84 -8.38 2.39
C LEU A 203 -13.20 -9.34 3.39
N VAL A 204 -12.07 -8.93 3.99
CA VAL A 204 -11.42 -9.65 5.09
C VAL A 204 -12.17 -9.37 6.39
N THR A 205 -12.76 -10.41 6.98
CA THR A 205 -13.55 -10.29 8.21
C THR A 205 -12.79 -10.79 9.43
N GLU A 206 -11.86 -11.71 9.26
CA GLU A 206 -11.00 -12.22 10.33
C GLU A 206 -9.61 -12.54 9.76
N VAL A 207 -8.56 -12.35 10.56
CA VAL A 207 -7.18 -12.74 10.25
C VAL A 207 -6.70 -13.68 11.34
N ASP A 208 -6.19 -14.85 10.95
CA ASP A 208 -5.55 -15.80 11.85
C ASP A 208 -4.17 -15.26 12.26
N PRO A 209 -3.92 -14.95 13.55
CA PRO A 209 -2.63 -14.42 13.99
C PRO A 209 -1.43 -15.35 13.75
N GLY A 210 -1.66 -16.65 13.56
CA GLY A 210 -0.63 -17.62 13.17
C GLY A 210 -0.56 -17.89 11.67
N GLY A 211 -1.41 -17.22 10.89
CA GLY A 211 -1.54 -17.38 9.44
C GLY A 211 -0.53 -16.54 8.65
N VAL A 212 -0.32 -16.94 7.40
CA VAL A 212 0.67 -16.32 6.49
C VAL A 212 0.40 -14.84 6.25
N VAL A 213 -0.87 -14.42 6.26
CA VAL A 213 -1.24 -13.01 6.04
C VAL A 213 -1.15 -12.10 7.26
N ALA A 214 -0.97 -12.66 8.46
CA ALA A 214 -0.75 -11.87 9.67
C ALA A 214 0.69 -11.35 9.77
N GLU A 215 1.61 -11.86 8.93
CA GLU A 215 2.99 -11.38 8.88
C GLU A 215 3.04 -9.90 8.51
N ASP A 216 3.76 -9.11 9.31
CA ASP A 216 3.96 -7.66 9.16
C ASP A 216 2.66 -6.82 9.00
N ASN A 217 1.50 -7.31 9.47
CA ASN A 217 0.20 -6.64 9.29
C ASN A 217 -0.09 -6.24 7.83
N GLN A 218 0.41 -7.04 6.87
CA GLN A 218 0.23 -6.76 5.44
C GLN A 218 -1.26 -6.73 5.07
N ILE A 219 -2.03 -7.66 5.64
CA ILE A 219 -3.50 -7.73 5.50
C ILE A 219 -4.13 -7.57 6.88
N THR A 220 -5.12 -6.70 6.96
CA THR A 220 -5.86 -6.39 8.18
C THR A 220 -7.35 -6.61 7.99
N VAL A 221 -8.07 -6.86 9.08
CA VAL A 221 -9.53 -6.92 9.10
C VAL A 221 -10.09 -5.62 8.49
N GLY A 222 -11.07 -5.77 7.59
CA GLY A 222 -11.67 -4.68 6.81
C GLY A 222 -11.06 -4.47 5.42
N ASP A 223 -9.87 -5.00 5.12
CA ASP A 223 -9.28 -4.89 3.78
C ASP A 223 -10.07 -5.67 2.73
N ILE A 224 -9.91 -5.29 1.46
CA ILE A 224 -10.48 -6.02 0.31
C ILE A 224 -9.37 -6.71 -0.47
N LEU A 225 -9.56 -8.00 -0.78
CA LEU A 225 -8.64 -8.79 -1.61
C LEU A 225 -9.06 -8.75 -3.08
N SER A 226 -8.40 -7.89 -3.87
CA SER A 226 -8.78 -7.62 -5.26
C SER A 226 -8.22 -8.63 -6.26
N THR A 227 -7.02 -9.15 -6.01
CA THR A 227 -6.31 -10.03 -6.95
C THR A 227 -5.96 -11.33 -6.25
N ILE A 228 -6.87 -12.30 -6.28
CA ILE A 228 -6.56 -13.65 -5.81
C ILE A 228 -6.72 -14.65 -6.95
N ASN A 229 -5.60 -14.95 -7.62
CA ASN A 229 -5.52 -16.13 -8.47
C ASN A 229 -5.27 -17.37 -7.59
N LEU A 230 -6.23 -17.71 -6.72
CA LEU A 230 -6.16 -18.91 -5.86
C LEU A 230 -6.34 -20.23 -6.64
N ARG A 231 -6.58 -20.17 -7.95
CA ARG A 231 -6.80 -21.37 -8.76
C ARG A 231 -5.49 -22.09 -9.00
N SER A 232 -5.20 -23.14 -8.23
CA SER A 232 -4.35 -24.32 -8.51
C SER A 232 -3.01 -24.15 -9.26
N LEU A 233 -2.53 -22.93 -9.47
CA LEU A 233 -1.38 -22.58 -10.30
C LEU A 233 -0.12 -22.36 -9.47
N HIS A 234 -0.24 -22.37 -8.15
CA HIS A 234 0.83 -22.03 -7.22
C HIS A 234 1.22 -23.21 -6.32
N ASP A 235 1.18 -24.44 -6.84
CA ASP A 235 1.77 -25.56 -6.10
C ASP A 235 3.30 -25.35 -6.05
N GLY A 236 3.78 -24.84 -4.91
CA GLY A 236 5.18 -24.48 -4.69
C GLY A 236 5.62 -23.11 -5.23
N GLN A 237 4.74 -22.26 -5.76
CA GLN A 237 5.09 -20.90 -6.21
C GLN A 237 4.56 -19.81 -5.28
N PRO A 238 5.24 -18.64 -5.19
CA PRO A 238 4.76 -17.53 -4.38
C PRO A 238 3.36 -17.07 -4.84
N VAL A 239 2.53 -16.66 -3.87
CA VAL A 239 1.14 -16.27 -4.09
C VAL A 239 1.04 -14.74 -4.10
N PRO A 240 0.92 -14.09 -5.27
CA PRO A 240 0.70 -12.65 -5.32
C PRO A 240 -0.74 -12.33 -4.94
N VAL A 241 -0.92 -11.39 -4.02
CA VAL A 241 -2.23 -10.92 -3.57
C VAL A 241 -2.29 -9.40 -3.65
N GLY A 242 -3.26 -8.89 -4.40
CA GLY A 242 -3.61 -7.47 -4.43
C GLY A 242 -4.56 -7.14 -3.28
N VAL A 243 -4.23 -6.12 -2.50
CA VAL A 243 -4.96 -5.72 -1.30
C VAL A 243 -5.30 -4.25 -1.38
N THR A 244 -6.59 -3.97 -1.35
CA THR A 244 -7.15 -2.64 -1.16
C THR A 244 -7.31 -2.38 0.33
N LYS A 245 -6.65 -1.34 0.84
CA LYS A 245 -6.62 -1.02 2.26
C LYS A 245 -7.94 -0.38 2.71
N ALA A 246 -8.44 -0.84 3.86
CA ALA A 246 -9.66 -0.31 4.45
C ALA A 246 -9.52 1.14 4.92
N LEU A 247 -8.33 1.48 5.40
CA LEU A 247 -7.99 2.78 5.98
C LEU A 247 -7.16 3.60 5.02
N LEU A 248 -7.48 4.89 4.96
CA LEU A 248 -6.67 5.92 4.32
C LEU A 248 -5.38 6.18 5.13
N PRO A 249 -4.37 6.87 4.56
CA PRO A 249 -3.13 7.19 5.28
C PRO A 249 -3.34 7.98 6.58
N ASP A 250 -4.45 8.71 6.71
CA ASP A 250 -4.83 9.45 7.93
C ASP A 250 -5.64 8.61 8.93
N GLY A 251 -5.73 7.30 8.70
CA GLY A 251 -6.45 6.34 9.54
C GLY A 251 -7.96 6.31 9.29
N ARG A 252 -8.56 7.26 8.57
CA ARG A 252 -10.01 7.24 8.32
C ARG A 252 -10.38 6.05 7.44
N ILE A 253 -11.53 5.45 7.70
CA ILE A 253 -12.09 4.42 6.80
C ILE A 253 -12.32 5.06 5.42
N TYR A 254 -11.89 4.35 4.38
CA TYR A 254 -12.14 4.76 3.00
C TYR A 254 -13.65 4.98 2.78
N PRO A 255 -14.10 6.17 2.31
CA PRO A 255 -15.51 6.54 2.33
C PRO A 255 -16.46 5.56 1.61
N HIS A 256 -16.10 5.06 0.44
CA HIS A 256 -16.97 4.13 -0.29
C HIS A 256 -17.00 2.74 0.35
N LEU A 257 -15.92 2.31 0.99
CA LEU A 257 -15.96 1.11 1.82
C LEU A 257 -16.87 1.31 3.02
N LYS A 258 -16.80 2.46 3.71
CA LYS A 258 -17.68 2.75 4.84
C LYS A 258 -19.16 2.65 4.44
N LEU A 259 -19.54 3.28 3.31
CA LEU A 259 -20.90 3.17 2.77
C LEU A 259 -21.30 1.71 2.47
N LEU A 260 -20.42 0.95 1.80
CA LEU A 260 -20.65 -0.46 1.50
C LEU A 260 -20.91 -1.28 2.77
N LEU A 261 -20.09 -1.08 3.81
CA LEU A 261 -20.21 -1.76 5.10
C LEU A 261 -21.49 -1.38 5.84
N GLU A 262 -21.88 -0.10 5.81
CA GLU A 262 -23.13 0.41 6.41
C GLU A 262 -24.36 -0.21 5.73
N GLU A 263 -24.40 -0.23 4.40
CA GLU A 263 -25.50 -0.78 3.60
C GLU A 263 -25.70 -2.28 3.85
N HIS A 264 -24.62 -3.02 4.11
CA HIS A 264 -24.64 -4.46 4.33
C HIS A 264 -24.62 -4.86 5.82
N GLY A 265 -24.72 -3.90 6.74
CA GLY A 265 -24.89 -4.16 8.18
C GLY A 265 -23.63 -4.56 8.95
N TYR A 266 -22.43 -4.28 8.44
CA TYR A 266 -21.15 -4.55 9.09
C TYR A 266 -20.77 -3.49 10.15
N ILE A 267 -21.74 -3.09 10.99
CA ILE A 267 -21.58 -2.01 11.98
C ILE A 267 -20.47 -2.31 13.00
N ASN A 268 -20.35 -3.57 13.44
CA ASN A 268 -19.30 -3.95 14.39
C ASN A 268 -17.89 -3.79 13.81
N LEU A 269 -17.72 -4.09 12.52
CA LEU A 269 -16.46 -3.94 11.81
C LEU A 269 -16.10 -2.46 11.64
N ILE A 270 -17.09 -1.61 11.33
CA ILE A 270 -16.88 -0.15 11.29
C ILE A 270 -16.41 0.36 12.66
N MET A 271 -17.07 -0.06 13.74
CA MET A 271 -16.67 0.33 15.10
C MET A 271 -15.27 -0.16 15.48
N GLU A 272 -14.85 -1.34 15.00
CA GLU A 272 -13.50 -1.86 15.22
C GLU A 272 -12.46 -1.03 14.47
N LEU A 273 -12.69 -0.75 13.18
CA LEU A 273 -11.83 0.10 12.37
C LEU A 273 -11.69 1.50 12.94
N GLU A 274 -12.78 2.10 13.43
CA GLU A 274 -12.76 3.43 14.06
C GLU A 274 -11.99 3.43 15.41
N LYS A 275 -11.95 2.31 16.14
CA LYS A 275 -11.15 2.18 17.37
C LYS A 275 -9.65 2.15 17.07
N THR A 276 -9.23 1.52 15.97
CA THR A 276 -7.82 1.51 15.54
C THR A 276 -7.30 2.94 15.35
N VAL A 277 -8.13 3.85 14.82
CA VAL A 277 -7.82 5.29 14.68
C VAL A 277 -7.61 5.98 16.03
N GLN A 278 -8.37 5.57 17.06
CA GLN A 278 -8.25 6.16 18.39
C GLN A 278 -6.99 5.69 19.12
N VAL A 279 -6.49 4.48 18.86
CA VAL A 279 -5.21 4.02 19.46
C VAL A 279 -4.03 4.80 18.88
N ASP A 280 -4.05 5.13 17.58
CA ASP A 280 -3.01 5.94 16.94
C ASP A 280 -3.14 7.44 17.26
N SER A 281 -4.37 7.95 17.43
CA SER A 281 -4.60 9.35 17.82
C SER A 281 -4.41 9.61 19.33
N SER A 282 -4.53 8.58 20.17
CA SER A 282 -4.25 8.68 21.62
C SER A 282 -2.79 8.41 21.99
N ASN A 283 -1.95 7.99 21.03
CA ASN A 283 -0.49 8.07 21.15
C ASN A 283 0.06 9.50 20.99
N ASN A 284 -0.80 10.50 20.77
CA ASN A 284 -0.46 11.92 20.93
C ASN A 284 -0.80 12.49 22.32
N HIS A 285 -0.99 11.64 23.33
CA HIS A 285 -0.89 12.11 24.71
C HIS A 285 0.56 12.30 25.12
N ILE A 286 0.93 13.58 25.24
CA ILE A 286 2.03 14.11 26.06
C ILE A 286 2.28 13.21 27.27
N LYS A 287 3.28 12.34 27.16
CA LYS A 287 4.07 11.79 28.26
C LYS A 287 5.50 11.87 27.76
N ASN A 288 6.36 12.58 28.50
CA ASN A 288 7.80 12.62 28.26
C ASN A 288 8.31 11.21 27.95
N SER A 289 8.55 10.89 26.68
CA SER A 289 9.01 9.55 26.32
C SER A 289 10.39 9.34 26.96
N PHE A 290 10.73 8.11 27.29
CA PHE A 290 12.04 7.79 27.86
C PHE A 290 13.18 8.35 26.99
N PHE A 291 13.01 8.33 25.66
CA PHE A 291 13.97 8.82 24.69
C PHE A 291 14.00 10.35 24.59
N ASP A 292 12.90 11.07 24.90
CA ASP A 292 12.94 12.54 25.04
C ASP A 292 13.79 12.97 26.23
N GLN A 293 13.77 12.18 27.31
CA GLN A 293 14.60 12.43 28.50
C GLN A 293 16.04 11.94 28.32
N ASN A 294 16.26 10.98 27.41
CA ASN A 294 17.56 10.34 27.18
C ASN A 294 17.88 10.30 25.67
N PRO A 295 18.07 11.47 25.01
CA PRO A 295 18.30 11.54 23.56
C PRO A 295 19.64 10.91 23.12
N TRP A 296 20.53 10.66 24.08
CA TRP A 296 21.81 9.98 23.89
C TRP A 296 21.70 8.45 23.85
N CYS A 297 20.49 7.90 24.02
CA CYS A 297 20.22 6.47 24.07
C CYS A 297 19.32 6.02 22.92
N CYS A 298 19.66 4.91 22.26
CA CYS A 298 18.84 4.33 21.18
C CYS A 298 17.98 3.16 21.66
N PHE A 299 18.29 2.55 22.80
CA PHE A 299 17.62 1.33 23.28
C PHE A 299 17.36 1.34 24.79
N ARG A 300 16.19 0.88 25.20
CA ARG A 300 15.84 0.63 26.60
C ARG A 300 15.67 -0.87 26.83
N TYR A 301 16.26 -1.40 27.88
CA TYR A 301 15.99 -2.76 28.33
C TYR A 301 14.74 -2.76 29.21
N ILE A 302 13.74 -3.56 28.82
CA ILE A 302 12.42 -3.60 29.48
C ILE A 302 12.37 -4.72 30.52
N GLY A 303 12.95 -5.88 30.20
CA GLY A 303 12.97 -7.02 31.09
C GLY A 303 13.13 -8.35 30.35
N GLN A 304 12.87 -9.43 31.07
CA GLN A 304 12.97 -10.79 30.56
C GLN A 304 11.83 -11.68 31.09
N CYS A 305 11.52 -12.74 30.37
CA CYS A 305 10.65 -13.81 30.85
C CYS A 305 11.14 -15.18 30.38
N GLU A 306 10.85 -16.20 31.17
CA GLU A 306 11.18 -17.58 30.84
C GLU A 306 10.17 -18.13 29.81
N VAL A 307 10.66 -18.75 28.74
CA VAL A 307 9.83 -19.36 27.68
C VAL A 307 9.83 -20.89 27.72
N GLY A 308 10.54 -21.49 28.67
CA GLY A 308 10.65 -22.94 28.86
C GLY A 308 11.52 -23.59 27.78
N SER A 309 11.13 -24.76 27.30
CA SER A 309 11.89 -25.55 26.31
C SER A 309 11.67 -25.13 24.85
N ASN A 310 10.80 -24.16 24.58
CA ASN A 310 10.49 -23.71 23.23
C ASN A 310 11.13 -22.35 22.93
N GLY A 311 12.28 -22.35 22.26
CA GLY A 311 12.99 -21.15 21.81
C GLY A 311 12.50 -20.57 20.47
N GLY A 312 11.39 -21.05 19.93
CA GLY A 312 10.91 -20.66 18.59
C GLY A 312 10.48 -19.19 18.48
N VAL A 313 10.58 -18.65 17.27
CA VAL A 313 10.18 -17.25 16.93
C VAL A 313 8.72 -16.97 17.31
N ASN A 314 7.84 -17.98 17.26
CA ASN A 314 6.44 -17.88 17.65
C ASN A 314 6.23 -17.46 19.12
N MET A 315 7.27 -17.59 19.97
CA MET A 315 7.23 -17.17 21.37
C MET A 315 7.48 -15.67 21.56
N ILE A 316 8.12 -14.99 20.59
CA ILE A 316 8.56 -13.59 20.71
C ILE A 316 7.40 -12.65 21.08
N ASN A 317 6.30 -12.68 20.33
CA ASN A 317 5.18 -11.75 20.55
C ASN A 317 4.55 -11.94 21.94
N ARG A 318 4.24 -13.19 22.31
CA ARG A 318 3.68 -13.53 23.62
C ARG A 318 4.60 -13.12 24.76
N SER A 319 5.90 -13.32 24.60
CA SER A 319 6.90 -12.96 25.62
C SER A 319 7.02 -11.46 25.80
N ILE A 320 7.00 -10.67 24.72
CA ILE A 320 6.99 -9.21 24.81
C ILE A 320 5.73 -8.73 25.55
N ILE A 321 4.53 -9.26 25.22
CA ILE A 321 3.29 -8.96 25.96
C ILE A 321 3.45 -9.30 27.45
N SER A 322 3.98 -10.48 27.76
CA SER A 322 4.14 -10.96 29.13
C SER A 322 5.08 -10.06 29.94
N VAL A 323 6.19 -9.62 29.36
CA VAL A 323 7.11 -8.70 30.04
C VAL A 323 6.42 -7.35 30.27
N LEU A 324 5.81 -6.76 29.24
CA LEU A 324 5.15 -5.46 29.34
C LEU A 324 4.03 -5.42 30.39
N ASN A 325 3.25 -6.50 30.50
CA ASN A 325 2.18 -6.60 31.50
C ASN A 325 2.69 -6.72 32.95
N ASN A 326 3.93 -7.17 33.14
CA ASN A 326 4.55 -7.38 34.45
C ASN A 326 5.48 -6.22 34.87
N VAL A 327 5.72 -5.25 33.98
CA VAL A 327 6.53 -4.07 34.28
C VAL A 327 5.78 -3.17 35.26
N LYS A 328 6.34 -3.00 36.46
CA LYS A 328 5.92 -1.95 37.39
C LYS A 328 6.55 -0.63 36.94
N SER A 329 5.77 0.44 36.93
CA SER A 329 6.11 1.77 36.38
C SER A 329 7.34 2.49 36.99
N SER A 330 8.08 1.85 37.90
CA SER A 330 9.27 2.40 38.56
C SER A 330 10.56 1.58 38.37
N ASP A 331 10.51 0.39 37.77
CA ASP A 331 11.66 -0.55 37.72
C ASP A 331 12.29 -0.71 36.31
N SER A 332 11.74 -0.11 35.25
CA SER A 332 12.06 -0.51 33.86
C SER A 332 12.91 0.45 33.02
N ASP A 333 13.46 1.52 33.60
CA ASP A 333 14.17 2.54 32.82
C ASP A 333 15.67 2.31 32.79
N THR A 334 16.09 1.24 32.12
CA THR A 334 17.51 0.93 31.92
C THR A 334 17.94 1.26 30.48
N PRO A 335 18.60 2.41 30.24
CA PRO A 335 19.22 2.69 28.94
C PRO A 335 20.36 1.71 28.67
N VAL A 336 20.39 1.17 27.46
CA VAL A 336 21.37 0.16 27.05
C VAL A 336 21.99 0.45 25.69
N HIS A 337 23.23 0.00 25.52
CA HIS A 337 23.89 -0.13 24.23
C HIS A 337 23.97 -1.61 23.85
N ILE A 338 23.52 -1.94 22.63
CA ILE A 338 23.56 -3.30 22.11
C ILE A 338 24.66 -3.37 21.05
N GLU A 339 25.66 -4.20 21.33
CA GLU A 339 26.80 -4.44 20.46
C GLU A 339 26.67 -5.81 19.80
N LEU A 340 26.59 -5.82 18.46
CA LEU A 340 26.53 -7.01 17.64
C LEU A 340 27.96 -7.38 17.20
N GLY A 341 28.58 -8.29 17.94
CA GLY A 341 29.92 -8.79 17.63
C GLY A 341 29.89 -9.94 16.62
N GLU A 342 31.07 -10.46 16.29
CA GLU A 342 31.21 -11.60 15.37
C GLU A 342 30.69 -12.91 15.97
N LEU A 343 30.87 -13.11 17.27
CA LEU A 343 30.55 -14.37 17.97
C LEU A 343 29.24 -14.30 18.78
N GLY A 344 28.60 -13.13 18.87
CA GLY A 344 27.38 -12.95 19.63
C GLY A 344 27.03 -11.50 19.93
N VAL A 345 26.17 -11.34 20.92
CA VAL A 345 25.55 -10.08 21.31
C VAL A 345 25.99 -9.74 22.72
N THR A 346 26.41 -8.49 22.92
CA THR A 346 26.69 -7.96 24.25
C THR A 346 25.85 -6.72 24.49
N VAL A 347 25.12 -6.70 25.60
CA VAL A 347 24.27 -5.57 26.01
C VAL A 347 24.94 -4.90 27.20
N TRP A 348 25.18 -3.60 27.11
CA TRP A 348 25.81 -2.80 28.14
C TRP A 348 24.80 -1.81 28.71
N LYS A 349 24.72 -1.71 30.04
CA LYS A 349 24.04 -0.57 30.66
C LYS A 349 24.86 0.68 30.39
N ILE A 350 24.19 1.75 29.95
CA ILE A 350 24.83 3.03 29.67
C ILE A 350 24.26 4.12 30.57
N GLN A 351 25.08 5.10 30.92
CA GLN A 351 24.66 6.26 31.70
C GLN A 351 25.32 7.52 31.16
N TRP A 352 24.62 8.65 31.26
CA TRP A 352 25.22 9.94 30.99
C TRP A 352 25.98 10.44 32.22
N LYS A 353 27.30 10.63 32.11
CA LYS A 353 28.15 11.13 33.20
C LYS A 353 29.30 11.95 32.61
N GLU A 354 29.57 13.13 33.19
CA GLU A 354 30.70 13.99 32.78
C GLU A 354 30.68 14.32 31.27
N ASP A 355 29.52 14.68 30.72
CA ASP A 355 29.31 15.03 29.30
C ASP A 355 29.73 13.95 28.28
N LYS A 356 29.74 12.68 28.70
CA LYS A 356 29.96 11.53 27.83
C LYS A 356 29.02 10.38 28.19
N ILE A 357 28.83 9.48 27.23
CA ILE A 357 28.15 8.20 27.45
C ILE A 357 29.15 7.25 28.09
N ASP A 358 28.91 6.87 29.33
CA ASP A 358 29.71 5.90 30.06
C ASP A 358 29.05 4.52 30.00
N ARG A 359 29.85 3.48 29.76
CA ARG A 359 29.39 2.08 29.77
C ARG A 359 29.72 1.47 31.13
N ALA A 360 28.82 0.65 31.66
CA ALA A 360 29.12 -0.12 32.87
C ALA A 360 30.35 -1.04 32.65
N ASP A 361 31.12 -1.28 33.72
CA ASP A 361 32.33 -2.13 33.68
C ASP A 361 32.03 -3.57 33.27
N GLN A 362 30.81 -4.05 33.52
CA GLN A 362 30.34 -5.37 33.15
C GLN A 362 29.09 -5.31 32.27
N PRO A 363 28.97 -6.20 31.27
CA PRO A 363 27.80 -6.24 30.41
C PRO A 363 26.57 -6.70 31.21
N LEU A 364 25.43 -6.10 30.88
CA LEU A 364 24.12 -6.51 31.40
C LEU A 364 23.76 -7.92 30.90
N LEU A 365 24.02 -8.20 29.61
CA LEU A 365 23.76 -9.49 28.99
C LEU A 365 24.91 -9.82 28.02
N ARG A 366 25.24 -11.10 27.90
CA ARG A 366 26.21 -11.59 26.92
C ARG A 366 25.80 -12.99 26.46
N HIS A 367 25.43 -13.09 25.19
CA HIS A 367 24.99 -14.35 24.58
C HIS A 367 25.72 -14.58 23.27
N SER A 368 26.22 -15.79 23.05
CA SER A 368 26.77 -16.20 21.76
C SER A 368 25.64 -16.50 20.77
N TYR A 369 25.88 -16.35 19.47
CA TYR A 369 24.84 -16.67 18.47
C TYR A 369 24.34 -18.13 18.56
N PRO A 370 25.19 -19.14 18.85
CA PRO A 370 24.69 -20.50 19.08
C PRO A 370 23.75 -20.65 20.29
N GLN A 371 23.78 -19.73 21.26
CA GLN A 371 22.82 -19.71 22.38
C GLN A 371 21.53 -18.99 22.01
N ILE A 372 21.52 -18.12 21.01
CA ILE A 372 20.35 -17.36 20.61
C ILE A 372 19.53 -18.19 19.61
N SER A 373 18.31 -18.53 19.98
CA SER A 373 17.43 -19.42 19.20
C SER A 373 16.54 -18.67 18.23
N SER A 374 16.16 -17.45 18.57
CA SER A 374 15.32 -16.61 17.74
C SER A 374 15.44 -15.13 18.11
N CYS A 375 15.13 -14.25 17.17
CA CYS A 375 14.94 -12.84 17.41
C CYS A 375 13.75 -12.33 16.58
N GLY A 376 13.10 -11.28 17.06
CA GLY A 376 11.99 -10.68 16.33
C GLY A 376 11.48 -9.41 17.00
N ARG A 377 10.47 -8.81 16.39
CA ARG A 377 9.76 -7.64 16.90
C ARG A 377 8.26 -7.90 16.89
N ARG A 378 7.49 -7.08 17.60
CA ARG A 378 6.03 -7.12 17.45
C ARG A 378 5.63 -6.56 16.09
N THR A 379 4.54 -7.09 15.55
CA THR A 379 3.97 -6.70 14.26
C THR A 379 3.04 -5.50 14.37
N ASP A 380 2.55 -5.18 15.57
CA ASP A 380 1.62 -4.08 15.89
C ASP A 380 2.25 -2.68 15.93
N GLU A 381 3.25 -2.45 15.09
CA GLU A 381 3.83 -1.11 14.89
C GLU A 381 4.53 -0.47 16.10
N THR A 382 4.78 -1.25 17.16
CA THR A 382 5.52 -0.83 18.34
C THR A 382 7.04 -0.88 18.13
N ASN A 383 7.78 -0.10 18.92
CA ASN A 383 9.25 -0.08 18.93
C ASN A 383 9.86 -1.24 19.74
N TYR A 384 9.07 -2.24 20.15
CA TYR A 384 9.55 -3.35 20.97
C TYR A 384 10.10 -4.49 20.13
N PHE A 385 11.27 -4.97 20.53
CA PHE A 385 11.92 -6.13 19.94
C PHE A 385 12.51 -7.02 21.02
N ALA A 386 12.80 -8.27 20.66
CA ALA A 386 13.33 -9.25 21.58
C ALA A 386 14.20 -10.28 20.88
N TYR A 387 15.00 -10.97 21.68
CA TYR A 387 15.63 -12.23 21.28
C TYR A 387 15.53 -13.25 22.40
N ILE A 388 15.55 -14.52 22.04
CA ILE A 388 15.48 -15.65 22.96
C ILE A 388 16.84 -16.33 22.99
N ALA A 389 17.40 -16.48 24.19
CA ALA A 389 18.64 -17.22 24.39
C ALA A 389 18.45 -18.38 25.37
N GLY A 390 19.15 -19.48 25.10
CA GLY A 390 19.26 -20.64 25.98
C GLY A 390 20.31 -20.43 27.06
N ASP A 391 20.19 -21.21 28.13
CA ASP A 391 21.25 -21.40 29.12
C ASP A 391 22.55 -21.95 28.46
N GLU A 392 22.38 -22.85 27.49
CA GLU A 392 23.43 -23.40 26.65
C GLU A 392 23.18 -23.13 25.15
N SER A 393 23.94 -23.80 24.27
CA SER A 393 23.68 -23.77 22.83
C SER A 393 22.27 -24.30 22.50
N CYS A 394 21.62 -23.76 21.48
CA CYS A 394 20.23 -24.08 21.15
C CYS A 394 19.96 -25.56 20.85
N THR A 395 21.00 -26.34 20.53
CA THR A 395 20.90 -27.78 20.28
C THR A 395 20.87 -28.61 21.58
N THR A 396 21.34 -28.05 22.69
CA THR A 396 21.41 -28.73 24.01
C THR A 396 20.55 -28.06 25.08
N ALA A 397 20.24 -26.77 24.92
CA ALA A 397 19.47 -25.97 25.85
C ALA A 397 18.06 -26.53 26.05
N SER A 398 17.65 -26.63 27.32
CA SER A 398 16.30 -27.04 27.73
C SER A 398 15.51 -25.89 28.36
N HIS A 399 16.18 -24.78 28.65
CA HIS A 399 15.60 -23.58 29.25
C HIS A 399 16.00 -22.36 28.43
N PHE A 400 14.99 -21.66 27.93
CA PHE A 400 15.15 -20.46 27.14
C PHE A 400 14.54 -19.24 27.86
N ILE A 401 15.18 -18.10 27.70
CA ILE A 401 14.76 -16.82 28.26
C ILE A 401 14.62 -15.82 27.11
N CYS A 402 13.49 -15.10 27.07
CA CYS A 402 13.25 -14.02 26.14
C CYS A 402 13.63 -12.68 26.78
N TYR A 403 14.53 -11.93 26.14
CA TYR A 403 14.99 -10.61 26.56
C TYR A 403 14.34 -9.54 25.70
N VAL A 404 13.67 -8.57 26.34
CA VAL A 404 12.81 -7.58 25.68
C VAL A 404 13.41 -6.19 25.80
N PHE A 405 13.39 -5.49 24.67
CA PHE A 405 13.93 -4.16 24.50
C PHE A 405 12.93 -3.27 23.77
N GLU A 406 13.13 -1.97 23.90
CA GLU A 406 12.45 -0.93 23.13
C GLU A 406 13.50 -0.09 22.42
N SER A 407 13.26 0.25 21.16
CA SER A 407 14.09 1.19 20.40
C SER A 407 13.49 2.59 20.37
N ILE A 408 14.34 3.57 20.03
CA ILE A 408 13.91 4.95 19.78
C ILE A 408 12.93 5.04 18.60
N ASP A 409 13.15 4.24 17.55
CA ASP A 409 12.29 4.18 16.37
C ASP A 409 12.32 2.79 15.69
N ARG A 410 11.47 2.63 14.68
CA ARG A 410 11.31 1.37 13.94
C ARG A 410 12.54 0.99 13.12
N GLU A 411 13.28 1.97 12.61
CA GLU A 411 14.45 1.72 11.77
C GLU A 411 15.57 1.10 12.60
N GLU A 412 15.80 1.61 13.81
CA GLU A 412 16.78 1.05 14.74
C GLU A 412 16.41 -0.35 15.23
N ALA A 413 15.12 -0.62 15.50
CA ALA A 413 14.66 -1.99 15.81
C ALA A 413 14.96 -2.95 14.65
N ARG A 414 14.64 -2.54 13.42
CA ARG A 414 14.86 -3.36 12.22
C ARG A 414 16.36 -3.61 12.00
N ARG A 415 17.20 -2.59 12.20
CA ARG A 415 18.65 -2.68 12.08
C ARG A 415 19.23 -3.72 13.03
N ILE A 416 18.81 -3.71 14.30
CA ILE A 416 19.28 -4.69 15.29
C ILE A 416 18.80 -6.11 14.96
N ILE A 417 17.51 -6.29 14.64
CA ILE A 417 16.97 -7.62 14.29
C ILE A 417 17.65 -8.20 13.04
N SER A 418 17.88 -7.37 12.03
CA SER A 418 18.61 -7.78 10.82
C SER A 418 20.07 -8.18 11.15
N GLY A 419 20.74 -7.38 11.98
CA GLY A 419 22.10 -7.69 12.42
C GLY A 419 22.20 -8.99 13.23
N LEU A 420 21.23 -9.26 14.11
CA LEU A 420 21.12 -10.52 14.84
C LEU A 420 20.95 -11.71 13.89
N SER A 421 20.07 -11.56 12.90
CA SER A 421 19.79 -12.59 11.89
C SER A 421 21.03 -12.93 11.07
N LEU A 422 21.77 -11.90 10.62
CA LEU A 422 23.05 -12.08 9.92
C LEU A 422 24.12 -12.77 10.79
N GLY A 423 24.05 -12.59 12.11
CA GLY A 423 24.91 -13.27 13.07
C GLY A 423 24.64 -14.78 13.14
N PHE A 424 23.37 -15.20 13.03
CA PHE A 424 23.02 -16.62 12.89
C PHE A 424 23.63 -17.22 11.63
N ASP A 425 23.49 -16.54 10.50
CA ASP A 425 24.00 -17.02 9.22
C ASP A 425 25.52 -17.20 9.26
N ARG A 426 26.26 -16.27 9.88
CA ARG A 426 27.73 -16.35 10.00
C ARG A 426 28.20 -17.52 10.87
N THR A 427 27.46 -17.82 11.93
CA THR A 427 27.86 -18.83 12.92
C THR A 427 27.36 -20.23 12.61
N HIS A 428 26.40 -20.37 11.68
CA HIS A 428 25.96 -21.67 11.17
C HIS A 428 27.05 -22.40 10.35
N TRP A 429 28.01 -21.66 9.76
CA TRP A 429 29.09 -22.22 8.94
C TRP A 429 30.41 -22.46 9.68
N THR A 430 30.50 -22.09 10.97
CA THR A 430 31.74 -22.17 11.77
C THR A 430 31.71 -23.26 12.85
N LEU A 431 30.62 -24.02 12.96
CA LEU A 431 30.45 -25.16 13.87
C LEU A 431 30.64 -26.51 13.17
#